data_AF-A0A379VPB6-F1
#
_entry.id   AF-A0A379VPB6-F1
#
_cell.length_a   1.000
_cell.length_b   1.000
_cell.length_c   1.000
_cell.angle_alpha   90.00
_cell.angle_beta   90.00
_cell.angle_gamma   90.00
#
_symmetry.space_group_name_H-M   'P 1'
#
loop_
_entity.id
_entity.type
_entity.pdbx_description
1 polymer ?
#
loop_
_entity_poly.entity_id
_entity_poly.type
_entity_poly.pdbx_seq_one_letter_code
_entity_poly.pdbx_strand_id
1 'polypeptide(L)'
;MLLDTNDDIRIEVISGLAERKDERVLETIIKELKKDVIFDEIIIAAGNAGSKELLPILNELLNEFRDERIIDKINESIKKIKENVCE
;
A
#
# COMPACT_ATOMS: atom_id res chain seq x y z
N MET A 1 11.19 -2.32 13.01
CA MET A 1 10.16 -1.37 13.51
C MET A 1 9.62 -0.53 12.34
N LEU A 2 8.54 0.26 12.49
CA LEU A 2 8.04 1.11 11.39
C LEU A 2 9.04 2.18 10.93
N LEU A 3 9.97 2.58 11.79
CA LEU A 3 11.01 3.57 11.51
C LEU A 3 12.40 2.92 11.35
N ASP A 4 12.44 1.62 11.10
CA ASP A 4 13.71 0.93 10.90
C ASP A 4 14.40 1.43 9.62
N THR A 5 15.71 1.61 9.70
CA THR A 5 16.51 2.02 8.54
C THR A 5 16.71 0.87 7.56
N ASN A 6 16.54 -0.38 8.01
CA ASN A 6 16.54 -1.53 7.13
C ASN A 6 15.18 -1.66 6.43
N ASP A 7 15.19 -1.57 5.10
CA ASP A 7 13.97 -1.60 4.28
C ASP A 7 13.22 -2.93 4.43
N ASP A 8 13.91 -4.08 4.41
CA ASP A 8 13.28 -5.40 4.55
C ASP A 8 12.51 -5.53 5.87
N ILE A 9 13.16 -5.17 6.99
CA ILE A 9 12.54 -5.20 8.33
C ILE A 9 11.37 -4.23 8.40
N ARG A 10 11.50 -3.04 7.81
CA ARG A 10 10.44 -2.03 7.81
C ARG A 10 9.23 -2.51 7.01
N ILE A 11 9.46 -3.05 5.81
CA ILE A 11 8.43 -3.55 4.89
C ILE A 11 7.69 -4.75 5.48
N GLU A 12 8.39 -5.67 6.14
CA GLU A 12 7.79 -6.82 6.82
C GLU A 12 6.81 -6.35 7.91
N VAL A 13 7.24 -5.38 8.73
CA VAL A 13 6.38 -4.81 9.79
C VAL A 13 5.17 -4.08 9.21
N ILE A 14 5.35 -3.30 8.13
CA ILE A 14 4.24 -2.62 7.45
C ILE A 14 3.22 -3.64 6.92
N SER A 15 3.70 -4.67 6.23
CA SER A 15 2.85 -5.73 5.66
C SER A 15 2.03 -6.44 6.73
N GLY A 16 2.68 -6.89 7.81
CA GLY A 16 2.00 -7.60 8.89
C GLY A 16 0.96 -6.74 9.62
N LEU A 17 1.23 -5.44 9.81
CA LEU A 17 0.26 -4.52 10.42
C LEU A 17 -0.91 -4.21 9.48
N ALA A 18 -0.65 -4.07 8.18
CA ALA A 18 -1.69 -3.83 7.18
C ALA A 18 -2.66 -5.01 7.07
N GLU A 19 -2.15 -6.25 7.05
CA GLU A 19 -2.97 -7.47 7.07
C GLU A 19 -3.87 -7.54 8.30
N ARG A 20 -3.36 -7.08 9.45
CA ARG A 20 -4.11 -7.01 10.71
C ARG A 20 -5.05 -5.81 10.80
N LYS A 21 -5.13 -4.99 9.75
CA LYS A 21 -5.94 -3.76 9.69
C LYS A 21 -5.61 -2.78 10.82
N ASP A 22 -4.35 -2.74 11.26
CA ASP A 22 -3.91 -1.82 12.32
C ASP A 22 -3.84 -0.39 11.75
N GLU A 23 -4.77 0.48 12.16
CA GLU A 23 -4.89 1.85 11.63
C GLU A 23 -3.61 2.68 11.77
N ARG A 24 -2.74 2.36 12.74
CA ARG A 24 -1.50 3.09 13.01
C ARG A 24 -0.48 2.96 11.88
N VAL A 25 -0.64 1.96 10.99
CA VAL A 25 0.26 1.76 9.84
C VAL A 25 -0.08 2.69 8.67
N LEU A 26 -1.29 3.27 8.64
CA LEU A 26 -1.81 4.00 7.48
C LEU A 26 -0.93 5.18 7.06
N GLU A 27 -0.51 6.00 8.02
CA GLU A 27 0.37 7.14 7.75
C GLU A 27 1.73 6.68 7.19
N THR A 28 2.23 5.53 7.65
CA THR A 28 3.49 4.96 7.15
C THR A 28 3.35 4.48 5.71
N ILE A 29 2.26 3.79 5.38
CA ILE A 29 1.96 3.36 4.00
C ILE A 29 1.88 4.57 3.07
N ILE A 30 1.16 5.63 3.46
CA ILE A 30 1.04 6.86 2.67
C ILE A 30 2.41 7.50 2.40
N LYS A 31 3.31 7.51 3.39
CA LYS A 31 4.66 8.04 3.23
C LYS A 31 5.50 7.20 2.27
N GLU A 32 5.44 5.88 2.38
CA GLU A 32 6.19 4.98 1.50
C GLU A 32 5.70 5.05 0.04
N LEU A 33 4.39 5.17 -0.20
CA LEU A 33 3.80 5.30 -1.54
C LEU A 33 4.14 6.63 -2.24
N LYS A 34 4.68 7.61 -1.53
CA LYS A 34 5.07 8.93 -2.08
C LYS A 34 6.58 9.05 -2.32
N LYS A 35 7.35 7.98 -2.12
CA LYS A 35 8.78 7.96 -2.39
C LYS A 35 9.03 7.72 -3.88
N ASP A 36 10.22 8.14 -4.34
CA ASP A 36 10.69 7.88 -5.71
C ASP A 36 10.85 6.38 -5.99
N VAL A 37 11.17 5.60 -4.95
CA VAL A 37 11.25 4.14 -5.02
C VAL A 37 10.17 3.56 -4.13
N ILE A 38 9.24 2.84 -4.76
CA ILE A 38 8.11 2.18 -4.12
C ILE A 38 8.32 0.67 -4.25
N PHE A 39 8.30 -0.03 -3.12
CA PHE A 39 8.34 -1.49 -3.10
C PHE A 39 6.94 -2.05 -3.36
N ASP A 40 6.86 -3.13 -4.14
CA ASP A 40 5.60 -3.78 -4.51
C ASP A 40 4.78 -4.20 -3.28
N GLU A 41 5.47 -4.61 -2.22
CA GLU A 41 4.92 -4.98 -0.92
C GLU A 41 4.13 -3.83 -0.28
N ILE A 42 4.55 -2.58 -0.50
CA ILE A 42 3.84 -1.40 0.01
C ILE A 42 2.51 -1.20 -0.73
N ILE A 43 2.48 -1.44 -2.05
CA ILE A 43 1.25 -1.40 -2.84
C ILE A 43 0.28 -2.48 -2.33
N ILE A 44 0.79 -3.70 -2.14
CA ILE A 44 0.00 -4.83 -1.61
C ILE A 44 -0.50 -4.53 -0.20
N ALA A 45 0.36 -3.98 0.67
CA ALA A 45 0.01 -3.58 2.03
C ALA A 45 -1.08 -2.49 2.02
N ALA A 46 -1.06 -1.55 1.08
CA ALA A 46 -2.13 -0.56 0.93
C ALA A 46 -3.49 -1.22 0.65
N GLY A 47 -3.52 -2.20 -0.26
CA GLY A 47 -4.72 -3.00 -0.52
C GLY A 47 -5.18 -3.78 0.72
N ASN A 48 -4.25 -4.41 1.42
CA ASN A 48 -4.52 -5.17 2.64
C ASN A 48 -4.98 -4.30 3.81
N ALA A 49 -4.48 -3.07 3.96
CA ALA A 49 -4.96 -2.12 4.96
C ALA A 49 -6.44 -1.75 4.72
N GLY A 50 -6.87 -1.67 3.45
CA GLY A 50 -8.28 -1.51 3.09
C GLY A 50 -8.86 -0.10 3.34
N SER A 51 -8.03 0.90 3.64
CA SER A 51 -8.50 2.26 3.88
C SER A 51 -8.82 3.00 2.57
N LYS A 52 -10.00 3.64 2.50
CA LYS A 52 -10.39 4.50 1.37
C LYS A 52 -9.44 5.66 1.13
N GLU A 53 -8.74 6.12 2.17
CA GLU A 53 -7.77 7.21 2.08
C GLU A 53 -6.61 6.91 1.14
N LEU A 54 -6.36 5.63 0.85
CA LEU A 54 -5.31 5.18 -0.06
C LEU A 54 -5.76 5.21 -1.54
N LEU A 55 -7.07 5.28 -1.81
CA LEU A 55 -7.58 5.23 -3.18
C LEU A 55 -7.05 6.37 -4.07
N PRO A 56 -7.02 7.65 -3.64
CA PRO A 56 -6.49 8.73 -4.48
C PRO A 56 -5.03 8.49 -4.85
N ILE A 57 -4.20 8.04 -3.89
CA ILE A 57 -2.77 7.78 -4.10
C ILE A 57 -2.58 6.61 -5.08
N LEU A 58 -3.29 5.50 -4.89
CA LEU A 58 -3.20 4.35 -5.80
C LEU A 58 -3.67 4.70 -7.22
N ASN A 59 -4.70 5.54 -7.38
CA ASN A 59 -5.13 6.01 -8.71
C ASN A 59 -4.11 6.95 -9.36
N GLU A 60 -3.38 7.76 -8.57
CA GLU A 60 -2.28 8.59 -9.07
C GLU A 60 -1.15 7.70 -9.63
N LEU A 61 -0.74 6.68 -8.86
CA LEU A 61 0.29 5.72 -9.28
C LEU A 61 -0.07 4.98 -10.58
N LEU A 62 -1.36 4.63 -10.81
CA LEU A 62 -1.79 4.05 -12.09
C LEU A 62 -1.47 4.92 -13.30
N ASN A 63 -1.47 6.24 -13.15
CA ASN A 63 -1.18 7.16 -14.24
C ASN A 63 0.33 7.33 -14.47
N GLU A 64 1.14 7.07 -13.45
CA GLU A 64 2.60 7.23 -13.48
C GLU A 64 3.32 5.99 -13.99
N PHE A 65 2.90 4.80 -13.55
CA PHE A 65 3.56 3.55 -13.93
C PHE A 65 3.19 3.09 -15.36
N ARG A 66 4.10 2.33 -15.96
CA ARG A 66 3.95 1.70 -17.29
C ARG A 66 4.20 0.18 -17.27
N ASP A 67 4.76 -0.35 -16.18
CA ASP A 67 4.97 -1.79 -16.02
C ASP A 67 3.63 -2.46 -15.70
N GLU A 68 3.16 -3.33 -16.60
CA GLU A 68 1.88 -4.03 -16.48
C GLU A 68 1.77 -4.83 -15.17
N ARG A 69 2.88 -5.42 -14.70
CA ARG A 69 2.88 -6.19 -13.45
C ARG A 69 2.63 -5.31 -12.23
N ILE A 70 3.12 -4.08 -12.27
CA ILE A 70 2.89 -3.09 -11.20
C ILE A 70 1.46 -2.56 -11.28
N ILE A 71 0.99 -2.25 -12.50
CA ILE A 71 -0.39 -1.81 -12.75
C ILE A 71 -1.40 -2.85 -12.22
N ASP A 72 -1.16 -4.14 -12.46
CA ASP A 72 -2.01 -5.23 -11.95
C ASP A 72 -2.08 -5.22 -10.41
N LYS A 73 -0.94 -5.08 -9.73
CA LYS A 73 -0.88 -5.01 -8.26
C LYS A 73 -1.64 -3.80 -7.72
N ILE A 74 -1.54 -2.65 -8.38
CA ILE A 74 -2.27 -1.45 -7.99
C ILE A 74 -3.78 -1.66 -8.18
N ASN A 75 -4.21 -2.22 -9.31
CA ASN A 75 -5.60 -2.54 -9.58
C ASN A 75 -6.19 -3.55 -8.57
N GLU A 76 -5.46 -4.61 -8.25
CA GLU A 76 -5.84 -5.58 -7.22
C GLU A 76 -6.00 -4.90 -5.85
N SER A 77 -5.09 -3.99 -5.50
CA SER A 77 -5.14 -3.27 -4.23
C SER A 77 -6.33 -2.32 -4.16
N ILE A 78 -6.61 -1.59 -5.24
CA ILE A 78 -7.82 -0.75 -5.37
C ILE A 78 -9.09 -1.59 -5.25
N LYS A 79 -9.12 -2.76 -5.90
CA LYS A 79 -10.25 -3.69 -5.83
C LYS A 79 -10.49 -4.14 -4.39
N LYS A 80 -9.45 -4.61 -3.68
CA LYS A 80 -9.53 -5.02 -2.27
C LYS A 80 -10.09 -3.90 -1.39
N ILE A 81 -9.63 -2.67 -1.56
CA ILE A 81 -10.14 -1.52 -0.79
C ILE A 81 -11.63 -1.30 -1.06
N LYS A 82 -12.07 -1.37 -2.33
CA LYS A 82 -13.48 -1.18 -2.70
C LYS A 82 -14.38 -2.28 -2.18
N GLU A 83 -13.90 -3.52 -2.11
CA GLU A 83 -14.67 -4.66 -1.58
C GLU A 83 -14.87 -4.57 -0.07
N ASN A 84 -13.84 -4.16 0.69
CA ASN A 84 -13.91 -3.98 2.16
C ASN A 84 -14.81 -2.83 2.62
N VAL A 85 -15.30 -2.01 1.70
CA VAL A 85 -16.12 -0.82 1.97
C VAL A 85 -17.62 -1.12 1.89
N CYS A 86 -17.99 -2.25 1.29
CA CYS A 86 -19.36 -2.66 1.06
C CYS A 86 -19.91 -3.60 2.15
N GLU A 87 -19.14 -3.86 3.21
CA GLU A 87 -19.57 -4.53 4.45
C GLU A 87 -19.91 -3.49 5.53
#